data_AF-A0A960G3W5-F1
#
_entry.id   AF-A0A960G3W5-F1
#
_cell.length_a   1.000
_cell.length_b   1.000
_cell.length_c   1.000
_cell.angle_alpha   90.00
_cell.angle_beta   90.00
_cell.angle_gamma   90.00
#
_symmetry.space_group_name_H-M   'P 1'
#
loop_
_entity.id
_entity.type
_entity.pdbx_description
1 polymer ?
#
loop_
_entity_poly.entity_id
_entity_poly.type
_entity_poly.pdbx_seq_one_letter_code
_entity_poly.pdbx_strand_id
1 'polypeptide(L)'
;MSALLDLHPDAAGVLGMLAGVHALLDDAPGVELVSGDYATAVREVDRAVARLQAVRLALVAAADRAEVAAGSGMSGTGAWLSKQTRTTGAAAASQVALAGALASLPATGAALRHGTVSAEHAAVIADAARQLPDSLDDAQRGIVEESLVEQAKTLDPAALRKQARRALERVATREEADRHHDRVLRDEEARARAKTRLTLHDNADGTLTGHFTVPTIAGAILKKVIGQLVSPRRGKLGASLAQTGPTGDAVDWAHRQGEAFTELLQ
;
A
#
# COMPACT_ATOMS: atom_id res chain seq x y z
N MET A 1 5.93 -13.20 -43.03
CA MET A 1 5.28 -12.83 -41.75
C MET A 1 6.02 -13.59 -40.67
N SER A 2 7.03 -12.95 -40.09
CA SER A 2 7.93 -13.57 -39.12
C SER A 2 7.26 -13.54 -37.75
N ALA A 3 7.10 -14.72 -37.14
CA ALA A 3 6.61 -14.84 -35.77
C ALA A 3 7.55 -14.08 -34.84
N LEU A 4 6.98 -13.10 -34.14
CA LEU A 4 7.61 -12.36 -33.07
C LEU A 4 7.71 -13.36 -31.90
N LEU A 5 8.83 -14.09 -31.85
CA LEU A 5 9.25 -14.84 -30.67
C LEU A 5 9.62 -13.81 -29.61
N ASP A 6 8.60 -13.27 -28.96
CA ASP A 6 8.78 -12.53 -27.72
C ASP A 6 9.47 -13.47 -26.74
N LEU A 7 10.69 -13.08 -26.37
CA LEU A 7 11.50 -13.67 -25.31
C LEU A 7 10.78 -13.47 -23.97
N HIS A 8 9.69 -14.21 -23.76
CA HIS A 8 9.31 -14.58 -22.42
C HIS A 8 10.50 -15.35 -21.81
N PRO A 9 10.91 -15.09 -20.56
CA PRO A 9 11.86 -15.95 -19.88
C PRO A 9 11.36 -17.38 -20.06
N ASP A 10 12.20 -18.29 -20.57
CA ASP A 10 11.80 -19.65 -20.93
C ASP A 10 10.94 -20.22 -19.81
N ALA A 11 9.63 -20.28 -20.05
CA ALA A 11 8.66 -20.59 -19.00
C ALA A 11 8.96 -21.98 -18.43
N ALA A 12 9.51 -22.88 -19.26
CA ALA A 12 9.97 -24.19 -18.84
C ALA A 12 11.14 -24.10 -17.83
N GLY A 13 12.11 -23.21 -18.07
CA GLY A 13 13.23 -22.98 -17.17
C GLY A 13 12.81 -22.43 -15.80
N VAL A 14 11.91 -21.43 -15.77
CA VAL A 14 11.43 -20.85 -14.50
C VAL A 14 10.55 -21.84 -13.73
N LEU A 15 9.65 -22.55 -14.42
CA LEU A 15 8.80 -23.56 -13.79
C LEU A 15 9.63 -24.75 -13.27
N GLY A 16 10.65 -25.18 -13.99
CA GLY A 16 11.57 -26.23 -13.55
C GLY A 16 12.36 -25.82 -12.30
N MET A 17 12.85 -24.58 -12.24
CA MET A 17 13.50 -24.04 -11.05
C MET A 17 12.56 -24.02 -9.83
N LEU A 18 11.32 -23.54 -10.00
CA LEU A 18 10.34 -23.53 -8.91
C LEU A 18 9.93 -24.95 -8.47
N ALA A 19 9.82 -25.90 -9.40
CA ALA A 19 9.57 -27.30 -9.07
C ALA A 19 10.70 -27.89 -8.21
N GLY A 20 11.96 -27.55 -8.51
CA GLY A 20 13.10 -27.94 -7.67
C GLY A 20 13.06 -27.35 -6.26
N VAL A 21 12.62 -26.10 -6.11
CA VAL A 21 12.40 -25.48 -4.79
C VAL A 21 11.31 -26.23 -4.00
N HIS A 22 10.19 -26.56 -4.64
CA HIS A 22 9.12 -27.32 -4.00
C HIS A 22 9.58 -28.70 -3.53
N ALA A 23 10.29 -29.45 -4.38
CA ALA A 23 10.83 -30.75 -4.02
C ALA A 23 11.77 -30.69 -2.80
N LEU A 24 12.66 -29.69 -2.74
CA LEU A 24 13.55 -29.48 -1.59
C LEU A 24 12.80 -29.17 -0.29
N LEU A 25 11.67 -28.46 -0.38
CA LEU A 25 10.82 -28.15 0.78
C LEU A 25 10.02 -29.37 1.23
N ASP A 26 9.55 -30.19 0.29
CA ASP A 26 8.81 -31.43 0.58
C ASP A 26 9.72 -32.48 1.25
N ASP A 27 11.01 -32.52 0.87
CA ASP A 27 12.03 -33.42 1.44
C ASP A 27 12.67 -32.87 2.74
N ALA A 28 12.30 -31.66 3.18
CA ALA A 28 12.94 -31.03 4.34
C ALA A 28 12.64 -31.79 5.64
N PRO A 29 13.67 -32.11 6.47
CA PRO A 29 13.42 -32.70 7.78
C PRO A 29 12.65 -31.73 8.67
N GLY A 30 11.88 -32.26 9.63
CA GLY A 30 11.22 -31.44 10.64
C GLY A 30 12.19 -30.46 11.31
N VAL A 31 11.70 -29.28 11.70
CA VAL A 31 12.51 -28.17 12.25
C VAL A 31 12.93 -28.47 13.71
N GLU A 32 13.63 -29.59 13.94
CA GLU A 32 14.26 -29.93 15.21
C GLU A 32 15.77 -29.64 15.12
N LEU A 33 16.13 -28.40 15.43
CA LEU A 33 17.53 -28.01 15.63
C LEU A 33 17.95 -28.48 17.02
N VAL A 34 18.70 -29.60 17.10
CA VAL A 34 19.16 -30.20 18.37
C VAL A 34 20.22 -29.33 19.06
N SER A 35 21.01 -28.60 18.27
CA SER A 35 21.92 -27.54 18.71
C SER A 35 22.38 -26.79 17.45
N GLY A 36 21.90 -25.57 17.22
CA GLY A 36 22.22 -24.88 15.97
C GLY A 36 22.03 -23.38 16.02
N ASP A 37 22.74 -22.69 15.14
CA ASP A 37 22.69 -21.25 14.93
C ASP A 37 21.35 -20.86 14.27
N TYR A 38 20.29 -20.78 15.09
CA TYR A 38 18.96 -20.35 14.67
C TYR A 38 18.97 -19.00 13.95
N ALA A 39 19.87 -18.09 14.34
CA ALA A 39 19.99 -16.80 13.69
C ALA A 39 20.50 -16.93 12.25
N THR A 40 21.44 -17.83 11.98
CA THR A 40 21.87 -18.14 10.60
C THR A 40 20.76 -18.84 9.81
N ALA A 41 20.05 -19.80 10.41
CA ALA A 41 18.94 -20.46 9.72
C ALA A 41 17.83 -19.48 9.31
N VAL A 42 17.39 -18.59 10.22
CA VAL A 42 16.39 -17.56 9.93
C VAL A 42 16.89 -16.60 8.85
N ARG A 43 18.15 -16.16 8.92
CA ARG A 43 18.73 -15.27 7.89
C ARG A 43 18.79 -15.91 6.50
N GLU A 44 19.15 -17.18 6.40
CA GLU A 44 19.17 -17.87 5.10
C GLU A 44 17.76 -18.13 4.55
N VAL A 45 16.78 -18.40 5.42
CA VAL A 45 15.37 -18.47 5.01
C VAL A 45 14.89 -17.11 4.48
N ASP A 46 15.14 -16.02 5.20
CA ASP A 46 14.77 -14.67 4.76
C ASP A 46 15.46 -14.29 3.45
N ARG A 47 16.73 -14.67 3.29
CA ARG A 47 17.47 -14.51 2.04
C ARG A 47 16.82 -15.30 0.90
N ALA A 48 16.43 -16.56 1.12
CA ALA A 48 15.72 -17.36 0.12
C ALA A 48 14.36 -16.76 -0.26
N VAL A 49 13.60 -16.27 0.73
CA VAL A 49 12.32 -15.57 0.54
C VAL A 49 12.52 -14.31 -0.30
N ALA A 50 13.51 -13.47 0.02
CA ALA A 50 13.82 -12.26 -0.74
C ALA A 50 14.16 -12.57 -2.21
N ARG A 51 14.94 -13.63 -2.46
CA ARG A 51 15.28 -14.08 -3.82
C ARG A 51 14.05 -14.57 -4.59
N LEU A 52 13.18 -15.35 -3.95
CA LEU A 52 11.90 -15.78 -4.54
C LEU A 52 10.96 -14.60 -4.80
N GLN A 53 10.93 -13.60 -3.92
CA GLN A 53 10.21 -12.35 -4.15
C GLN A 53 10.76 -11.60 -5.37
N ALA A 54 12.09 -11.58 -5.57
CA ALA A 54 12.70 -11.00 -6.76
C ALA A 54 12.21 -11.69 -8.04
N VAL A 55 12.18 -13.03 -8.06
CA VAL A 55 11.66 -13.82 -9.19
C VAL A 55 10.19 -13.50 -9.43
N ARG A 56 9.37 -13.47 -8.37
CA ARG A 56 7.95 -13.13 -8.47
C ARG A 56 7.74 -11.74 -9.07
N LEU A 57 8.44 -10.72 -8.59
CA LEU A 57 8.33 -9.35 -9.10
C LEU A 57 8.78 -9.25 -10.56
N ALA A 58 9.83 -9.98 -10.96
CA ALA A 58 10.25 -10.05 -12.35
C ALA A 58 9.18 -10.69 -13.26
N LEU A 59 8.53 -11.76 -12.80
CA LEU A 59 7.40 -12.39 -13.52
C LEU A 59 6.20 -11.46 -13.62
N VAL A 60 5.87 -10.72 -12.55
CA VAL A 60 4.80 -9.72 -12.56
C VAL A 60 5.11 -8.61 -13.57
N ALA A 61 6.33 -8.08 -13.59
CA ALA A 61 6.74 -7.07 -14.57
C ALA A 61 6.70 -7.62 -16.01
N ALA A 62 7.06 -8.88 -16.22
CA ALA A 62 6.96 -9.52 -17.53
C ALA A 62 5.49 -9.72 -17.98
N ALA A 63 4.61 -10.13 -17.07
CA ALA A 63 3.18 -10.28 -17.34
C ALA A 63 2.51 -8.93 -17.64
N ASP A 64 2.94 -7.85 -16.97
CA ASP A 64 2.49 -6.49 -17.22
C ASP A 64 2.88 -6.03 -18.64
N ARG A 65 4.16 -6.20 -19.02
CA ARG A 65 4.66 -5.86 -20.38
C ARG A 65 4.00 -6.67 -21.50
N ALA A 66 3.66 -7.92 -21.23
CA ALA A 66 2.96 -8.79 -22.18
C ALA A 66 1.43 -8.60 -22.16
N GLU A 67 0.93 -7.62 -21.41
CA GLU A 67 -0.50 -7.29 -21.31
C GLU A 67 -1.41 -8.50 -20.99
N VAL A 68 -0.89 -9.45 -20.20
CA VAL A 68 -1.57 -10.73 -19.88
C VAL A 68 -2.97 -10.51 -19.29
N ALA A 69 -3.13 -9.44 -18.52
CA ALA A 69 -4.42 -9.05 -17.96
C ALA A 69 -5.46 -8.71 -19.04
N ALA A 70 -5.07 -7.94 -20.06
CA ALA A 70 -5.95 -7.57 -21.16
C ALA A 70 -6.36 -8.81 -21.99
N GLY A 71 -5.40 -9.68 -22.30
CA GLY A 71 -5.67 -10.96 -22.98
C GLY A 71 -6.57 -11.91 -22.17
N SER A 72 -6.68 -11.72 -20.86
CA SER A 72 -7.54 -12.50 -19.96
C SER A 72 -8.85 -11.81 -19.59
N GLY A 73 -9.17 -10.66 -20.22
CA GLY A 73 -10.39 -9.89 -19.93
C GLY A 73 -10.43 -9.23 -18.55
N MET A 74 -9.26 -9.00 -17.93
CA MET A 74 -9.15 -8.40 -16.60
C MET A 74 -8.79 -6.91 -16.72
N SER A 75 -9.24 -6.11 -15.76
CA SER A 75 -9.06 -4.64 -15.79
C SER A 75 -7.61 -4.15 -15.64
N GLY A 76 -6.67 -5.05 -15.35
CA GLY A 76 -5.24 -4.74 -15.28
C GLY A 76 -4.45 -5.80 -14.52
N THR A 77 -3.12 -5.69 -14.55
CA THR A 77 -2.19 -6.67 -13.97
C THR A 77 -2.39 -6.87 -12.46
N GLY A 78 -2.83 -5.84 -11.74
CA GLY A 78 -3.19 -5.97 -10.32
C GLY A 78 -4.39 -6.89 -10.08
N ALA A 79 -5.44 -6.79 -10.90
CA ALA A 79 -6.61 -7.67 -10.82
C ALA A 79 -6.25 -9.12 -11.23
N TRP A 80 -5.41 -9.26 -12.25
CA TRP A 80 -4.87 -10.55 -12.67
C TRP A 80 -4.03 -11.22 -11.57
N LEU A 81 -3.08 -10.50 -10.98
CA LEU A 81 -2.23 -11.01 -9.91
C LEU A 81 -3.03 -11.36 -8.65
N SER A 82 -4.02 -10.54 -8.29
CA SER A 82 -4.93 -10.80 -7.18
C SER A 82 -5.68 -12.12 -7.35
N LYS A 83 -6.21 -12.38 -8.56
CA LYS A 83 -6.90 -13.64 -8.88
C LYS A 83 -5.95 -14.83 -8.82
N GLN A 84 -4.75 -14.71 -9.39
CA GLN A 84 -3.78 -15.81 -9.45
C GLN A 84 -3.23 -16.20 -8.08
N THR A 85 -3.03 -15.23 -7.19
CA THR A 85 -2.39 -15.45 -5.88
C THR A 85 -3.35 -15.42 -4.69
N ARG A 86 -4.65 -15.24 -4.94
CA ARG A 86 -5.70 -15.13 -3.90
C ARG A 86 -5.40 -14.06 -2.84
N THR A 87 -4.67 -13.02 -3.20
CA THR A 87 -4.38 -11.87 -2.33
C THR A 87 -5.36 -10.74 -2.56
N THR A 88 -5.42 -9.77 -1.64
CA THR A 88 -6.23 -8.56 -1.84
C THR A 88 -5.75 -7.76 -3.05
N GLY A 89 -6.66 -7.00 -3.67
CA GLY A 89 -6.32 -6.11 -4.78
C GLY A 89 -5.27 -5.05 -4.40
N ALA A 90 -5.29 -4.55 -3.15
CA ALA A 90 -4.30 -3.60 -2.66
C ALA A 90 -2.89 -4.22 -2.56
N ALA A 91 -2.79 -5.45 -2.06
CA ALA A 91 -1.51 -6.17 -2.00
C ALA A 91 -0.97 -6.45 -3.41
N ALA A 92 -1.83 -6.89 -4.33
CA ALA A 92 -1.46 -7.13 -5.72
C ALA A 92 -1.02 -5.84 -6.44
N ALA A 93 -1.76 -4.75 -6.28
CA ALA A 93 -1.41 -3.45 -6.87
C ALA A 93 -0.06 -2.93 -6.35
N SER A 94 0.22 -3.07 -5.05
CA SER A 94 1.51 -2.71 -4.47
C SER A 94 2.67 -3.52 -5.08
N GLN A 95 2.47 -4.81 -5.31
CA GLN A 95 3.47 -5.67 -5.95
C GLN A 95 3.69 -5.31 -7.42
N VAL A 96 2.64 -4.97 -8.17
CA VAL A 96 2.77 -4.48 -9.56
C VAL A 96 3.53 -3.16 -9.59
N ALA A 97 3.20 -2.22 -8.69
CA ALA A 97 3.90 -0.94 -8.61
C ALA A 97 5.39 -1.12 -8.27
N LEU A 98 5.72 -1.99 -7.31
CA LEU A 98 7.11 -2.31 -6.97
C LEU A 98 7.83 -2.99 -8.14
N ALA A 99 7.19 -3.94 -8.82
CA ALA A 99 7.74 -4.63 -9.97
C ALA A 99 8.09 -3.66 -11.12
N GLY A 100 7.22 -2.68 -11.38
CA GLY A 100 7.48 -1.60 -12.34
C GLY A 100 8.61 -0.67 -11.90
N ALA A 101 8.62 -0.23 -10.63
CA ALA A 101 9.65 0.67 -10.12
C ALA A 101 11.06 0.07 -10.14
N LEU A 102 11.18 -1.25 -9.95
CA LEU A 102 12.48 -1.94 -10.01
C LEU A 102 13.14 -1.90 -11.40
N ALA A 103 12.41 -1.59 -12.47
CA ALA A 103 12.98 -1.43 -13.80
C ALA A 103 13.93 -0.22 -13.91
N SER A 104 13.70 0.82 -13.11
CA SER A 104 14.55 2.02 -13.04
C SER A 104 15.49 2.03 -11.83
N LEU A 105 15.60 0.91 -11.11
CA LEU A 105 16.38 0.75 -9.88
C LEU A 105 17.27 -0.50 -9.94
N PRO A 106 18.31 -0.49 -10.79
CA PRO A 106 19.14 -1.67 -11.05
C PRO A 106 19.89 -2.17 -9.81
N ALA A 107 20.39 -1.28 -8.94
CA ALA A 107 21.13 -1.67 -7.74
C ALA A 107 20.19 -2.35 -6.72
N THR A 108 18.99 -1.81 -6.54
CA THR A 108 17.94 -2.33 -5.66
C THR A 108 17.44 -3.68 -6.17
N GLY A 109 17.17 -3.79 -7.47
CA GLY A 109 16.79 -5.04 -8.10
C GLY A 109 17.87 -6.10 -7.96
N ALA A 110 19.14 -5.74 -8.10
CA ALA A 110 20.27 -6.66 -7.89
C ALA A 110 20.36 -7.11 -6.42
N ALA A 111 20.26 -6.20 -5.46
CA ALA A 111 20.30 -6.52 -4.03
C ALA A 111 19.17 -7.49 -3.63
N LEU A 112 17.95 -7.26 -4.13
CA LEU A 112 16.81 -8.16 -3.89
C LEU A 112 17.05 -9.54 -4.51
N ARG A 113 17.58 -9.62 -5.74
CA ARG A 113 17.93 -10.90 -6.41
C ARG A 113 19.02 -11.69 -5.70
N HIS A 114 19.92 -11.03 -4.96
CA HIS A 114 20.93 -11.70 -4.13
C HIS A 114 20.40 -12.04 -2.72
N GLY A 115 19.23 -11.51 -2.36
CA GLY A 115 18.63 -11.60 -1.04
C GLY A 115 19.38 -10.81 0.04
N THR A 116 20.16 -9.80 -0.35
CA THR A 116 20.86 -8.92 0.60
C THR A 116 19.93 -7.87 1.21
N VAL A 117 18.78 -7.62 0.58
CA VAL A 117 17.70 -6.76 1.08
C VAL A 117 16.35 -7.45 0.83
N SER A 118 15.35 -7.17 1.67
CA SER A 118 13.98 -7.70 1.51
C SER A 118 13.16 -6.86 0.51
N ALA A 119 12.02 -7.39 0.05
CA ALA A 119 11.11 -6.62 -0.81
C ALA A 119 10.54 -5.36 -0.11
N GLU A 120 10.46 -5.36 1.23
CA GLU A 120 10.05 -4.17 1.98
C GLU A 120 11.10 -3.06 1.90
N HIS A 121 12.39 -3.41 2.02
CA HIS A 121 13.48 -2.46 1.77
C HIS A 121 13.43 -1.93 0.34
N ALA A 122 13.24 -2.80 -0.64
CA ALA A 122 13.11 -2.39 -2.03
C ALA A 122 11.94 -1.41 -2.24
N ALA A 123 10.80 -1.63 -1.57
CA ALA A 123 9.67 -0.71 -1.60
C ALA A 123 9.99 0.65 -0.97
N VAL A 124 10.76 0.68 0.13
CA VAL A 124 11.22 1.94 0.75
C VAL A 124 12.14 2.72 -0.19
N ILE A 125 13.09 2.03 -0.85
CA ILE A 125 14.02 2.65 -1.79
C ILE A 125 13.27 3.17 -3.02
N ALA A 126 12.33 2.39 -3.56
CA ALA A 126 11.47 2.81 -4.66
C ALA A 126 10.62 4.04 -4.30
N ASP A 127 10.09 4.10 -3.08
CA ASP A 127 9.34 5.27 -2.60
C ASP A 127 10.23 6.51 -2.49
N ALA A 128 11.44 6.36 -1.94
CA ALA A 128 12.42 7.43 -1.84
C ALA A 128 12.87 7.92 -3.24
N ALA A 129 13.12 7.00 -4.17
CA ALA A 129 13.54 7.34 -5.53
C ALA A 129 12.48 8.14 -6.31
N ARG A 130 11.19 7.84 -6.11
CA ARG A 130 10.08 8.64 -6.68
C ARG A 130 9.99 10.05 -6.12
N GLN A 131 10.54 10.27 -4.92
CA GLN A 131 10.53 11.56 -4.25
C GLN A 131 11.77 12.40 -4.54
N LEU A 132 12.76 11.85 -5.28
CA LEU A 132 13.96 12.58 -5.66
C LEU A 132 13.65 13.73 -6.62
N PRO A 133 14.27 14.91 -6.44
CA PRO A 133 14.06 16.07 -7.29
C PRO A 133 14.31 15.80 -8.77
N ASP A 134 13.46 16.34 -9.64
CA ASP A 134 13.58 16.23 -11.10
C ASP A 134 14.83 16.96 -11.65
N SER A 135 15.50 17.75 -10.81
CA SER A 135 16.79 18.40 -11.08
C SER A 135 18.00 17.45 -11.03
N LEU A 136 17.84 16.27 -10.42
CA LEU A 136 18.89 15.25 -10.40
C LEU A 136 18.92 14.45 -11.70
N ASP A 137 20.12 14.34 -12.28
CA ASP A 137 20.35 13.47 -13.43
C ASP A 137 20.36 11.97 -13.06
N ASP A 138 20.39 11.10 -14.06
CA ASP A 138 20.33 9.65 -13.86
C ASP A 138 21.54 9.11 -13.08
N ALA A 139 22.72 9.72 -13.24
CA ALA A 139 23.92 9.30 -12.53
C ALA A 139 23.82 9.64 -11.03
N GLN A 140 23.34 10.84 -10.70
CA GLN A 140 23.07 11.28 -9.34
C GLN A 140 21.98 10.44 -8.69
N ARG A 141 20.91 10.10 -9.42
CA ARG A 141 19.86 9.19 -8.96
C ARG A 141 20.41 7.80 -8.65
N GLY A 142 21.31 7.28 -9.49
CA GLY A 142 22.03 6.02 -9.26
C GLY A 142 22.88 6.04 -7.99
N ILE A 143 23.63 7.12 -7.75
CA ILE A 143 24.42 7.28 -6.50
C ILE A 143 23.51 7.25 -5.26
N VAL A 144 22.36 7.93 -5.31
CA VAL A 144 21.40 7.91 -4.20
C VAL A 144 20.83 6.50 -3.99
N GLU A 145 20.46 5.81 -5.08
CA GLU A 145 19.98 4.43 -5.02
C GLU A 145 21.01 3.52 -4.33
N GLU A 146 22.27 3.53 -4.81
CA GLU A 146 23.35 2.71 -4.25
C GLU A 146 23.57 3.01 -2.76
N SER A 147 23.56 4.30 -2.38
CA SER A 147 23.69 4.70 -0.98
C SER A 147 22.55 4.17 -0.10
N LEU A 148 21.32 4.17 -0.59
CA LEU A 148 20.17 3.63 0.13
C LEU A 148 20.22 2.09 0.21
N VAL A 149 20.70 1.42 -0.83
CA VAL A 149 20.93 -0.03 -0.83
C VAL A 149 21.98 -0.42 0.21
N GLU A 150 23.09 0.32 0.31
CA GLU A 150 24.10 0.06 1.34
C GLU A 150 23.54 0.25 2.76
N GLN A 151 22.76 1.30 3.00
CA GLN A 151 22.09 1.52 4.28
C GLN A 151 21.10 0.39 4.62
N ALA A 152 20.35 -0.10 3.62
CA ALA A 152 19.38 -1.18 3.77
C ALA A 152 19.98 -2.52 4.21
N LYS A 153 21.30 -2.71 4.12
CA LYS A 153 21.98 -3.92 4.61
C LYS A 153 22.07 -3.97 6.14
N THR A 154 21.87 -2.85 6.82
CA THR A 154 22.07 -2.72 8.28
C THR A 154 20.87 -2.16 9.01
N LEU A 155 20.06 -1.33 8.34
CA LEU A 155 18.85 -0.74 8.90
C LEU A 155 17.64 -1.62 8.61
N ASP A 156 16.65 -1.61 9.50
CA ASP A 156 15.32 -2.13 9.18
C ASP A 156 14.55 -1.18 8.22
N PRO A 157 13.46 -1.62 7.58
CA PRO A 157 12.72 -0.80 6.62
C PRO A 157 12.14 0.50 7.21
N ALA A 158 11.75 0.51 8.49
CA ALA A 158 11.20 1.69 9.14
C ALA A 158 12.30 2.73 9.42
N ALA A 159 13.46 2.29 9.89
CA ALA A 159 14.65 3.10 10.10
C ALA A 159 15.16 3.66 8.76
N LEU A 160 15.24 2.84 7.71
CA LEU A 160 15.63 3.27 6.37
C LEU A 160 14.67 4.34 5.84
N ARG A 161 13.35 4.16 5.99
CA ARG A 161 12.34 5.14 5.56
C ARG A 161 12.55 6.50 6.25
N LYS A 162 12.86 6.47 7.55
CA LYS A 162 13.15 7.70 8.32
C LYS A 162 14.45 8.37 7.85
N GLN A 163 15.49 7.60 7.55
CA GLN A 163 16.76 8.13 7.04
C GLN A 163 16.60 8.70 5.62
N ALA A 164 15.94 7.97 4.72
CA ALA A 164 15.66 8.42 3.36
C ALA A 164 14.88 9.74 3.35
N ARG A 165 13.81 9.83 4.17
CA ARG A 165 13.05 11.08 4.33
C ARG A 165 13.93 12.24 4.81
N ARG A 166 14.76 12.03 5.83
CA ARG A 166 15.69 13.05 6.34
C ARG A 166 16.74 13.45 5.30
N ALA A 167 17.19 12.52 4.47
CA ALA A 167 18.13 12.82 3.39
C ALA A 167 17.46 13.71 2.33
N LEU A 168 16.24 13.37 1.91
CA LEU A 168 15.44 14.17 0.99
C LEU A 168 15.17 15.58 1.52
N GLU A 169 14.81 15.72 2.80
CA GLU A 169 14.59 17.02 3.45
C GLU A 169 15.84 17.93 3.47
N ARG A 170 17.06 17.36 3.43
CA ARG A 170 18.31 18.14 3.40
C ARG A 170 18.72 18.58 1.99
N VAL A 171 18.36 17.80 0.98
CA VAL A 171 18.75 18.03 -0.42
C VAL A 171 17.72 18.90 -1.14
N ALA A 172 16.45 18.87 -0.72
CA ALA A 172 15.41 19.69 -1.31
C ALA A 172 15.68 21.19 -1.09
N THR A 173 15.77 21.94 -2.19
CA THR A 173 15.70 23.41 -2.15
C THR A 173 14.32 23.86 -1.67
N ARG A 174 14.16 25.12 -1.22
CA ARG A 174 12.88 25.65 -0.71
C ARG A 174 11.72 25.47 -1.70
N GLU A 175 11.97 25.70 -2.99
CA GLU A 175 10.97 25.52 -4.06
C GLU A 175 10.67 24.04 -4.37
N GLU A 176 11.65 23.15 -4.19
CA GLU A 176 11.45 21.70 -4.33
C GLU A 176 10.74 21.09 -3.12
N ALA A 177 10.97 21.62 -1.92
CA ALA A 177 10.24 21.26 -0.72
C ALA A 177 8.75 21.64 -0.86
N ASP A 178 8.45 22.82 -1.41
CA ASP A 178 7.07 23.26 -1.68
C ASP A 178 6.40 22.37 -2.75
N ARG A 179 7.10 22.07 -3.87
CA ARG A 179 6.58 21.14 -4.90
C ARG A 179 6.41 19.70 -4.39
N HIS A 180 7.29 19.24 -3.51
CA HIS A 180 7.19 17.94 -2.86
C HIS A 180 6.00 17.89 -1.89
N HIS A 181 5.80 18.94 -1.09
CA HIS A 181 4.64 19.06 -0.22
C HIS A 181 3.34 19.02 -1.02
N ASP A 182 3.29 19.77 -2.11
CA ASP A 182 2.19 19.75 -3.08
C ASP A 182 1.95 18.37 -3.70
N ARG A 183 3.01 17.67 -4.11
CA ARG A 183 2.91 16.34 -4.73
C ARG A 183 2.47 15.28 -3.72
N VAL A 184 3.03 15.29 -2.51
CA VAL A 184 2.63 14.39 -1.42
C VAL A 184 1.18 14.64 -1.02
N LEU A 185 0.77 15.90 -0.86
CA LEU A 185 -0.63 16.24 -0.59
C LEU A 185 -1.54 15.76 -1.73
N ARG A 186 -1.18 15.99 -3.00
CA ARG A 186 -1.97 15.51 -4.15
C ARG A 186 -2.06 13.98 -4.19
N ASP A 187 -0.97 13.27 -3.92
CA ASP A 187 -0.94 11.81 -3.88
C ASP A 187 -1.76 11.26 -2.70
N GLU A 188 -1.66 11.87 -1.53
CA GLU A 188 -2.47 11.53 -0.35
C GLU A 188 -3.96 11.79 -0.61
N GLU A 189 -4.30 12.93 -1.20
CA GLU A 189 -5.66 13.24 -1.62
C GLU A 189 -6.15 12.27 -2.69
N ALA A 190 -5.35 11.95 -3.69
CA ALA A 190 -5.70 11.01 -4.75
C ALA A 190 -5.93 9.60 -4.17
N ARG A 191 -5.09 9.16 -3.23
CA ARG A 191 -5.27 7.88 -2.51
C ARG A 191 -6.52 7.88 -1.64
N ALA A 192 -6.80 8.98 -0.94
CA ALA A 192 -8.01 9.12 -0.12
C ALA A 192 -9.28 9.12 -1.01
N ARG A 193 -9.25 9.82 -2.15
CA ARG A 193 -10.31 9.80 -3.17
C ARG A 193 -10.49 8.40 -3.75
N ALA A 194 -9.41 7.70 -4.10
CA ALA A 194 -9.47 6.34 -4.64
C ALA A 194 -10.05 5.32 -3.66
N LYS A 195 -9.85 5.51 -2.35
CA LYS A 195 -10.45 4.68 -1.30
C LYS A 195 -11.89 5.05 -0.95
N THR A 196 -12.42 6.13 -1.53
CA THR A 196 -13.77 6.61 -1.24
C THR A 196 -14.79 5.61 -1.74
N ARG A 197 -15.68 5.16 -0.86
CA ARG A 197 -16.69 4.16 -1.19
C ARG A 197 -17.93 4.37 -0.36
N LEU A 198 -19.10 4.12 -0.96
CA LEU A 198 -20.39 4.06 -0.29
C LEU A 198 -21.03 2.71 -0.62
N THR A 199 -21.41 1.97 0.42
CA THR A 199 -22.14 0.70 0.29
C THR A 199 -23.42 0.79 1.11
N LEU A 200 -24.54 0.46 0.49
CA LEU A 200 -25.87 0.51 1.05
C LEU A 200 -26.49 -0.88 0.92
N HIS A 201 -27.07 -1.40 2.00
CA HIS A 201 -27.72 -2.70 2.04
C HIS A 201 -29.13 -2.54 2.61
N ASP A 202 -30.13 -2.98 1.85
CA ASP A 202 -31.53 -3.03 2.30
C ASP A 202 -31.71 -4.21 3.25
N ASN A 203 -32.22 -3.95 4.45
CA ASN A 203 -32.44 -4.96 5.48
C ASN A 203 -33.82 -5.66 5.36
N ALA A 204 -34.67 -5.22 4.42
CA ALA A 204 -36.04 -5.72 4.20
C ALA A 204 -37.01 -5.54 5.39
N ASP A 205 -36.67 -4.69 6.36
CA ASP A 205 -37.51 -4.31 7.50
C ASP A 205 -37.91 -2.82 7.47
N GLY A 206 -37.69 -2.15 6.34
CA GLY A 206 -37.90 -0.71 6.17
C GLY A 206 -36.70 0.14 6.59
N THR A 207 -35.58 -0.47 7.02
CA THR A 207 -34.32 0.20 7.30
C THR A 207 -33.25 -0.13 6.26
N LEU A 208 -32.27 0.76 6.11
CA LEU A 208 -31.12 0.57 5.24
C LEU A 208 -29.83 0.69 6.05
N THR A 209 -28.95 -0.30 5.94
CA THR A 209 -27.62 -0.26 6.56
C THR A 209 -26.60 0.29 5.56
N GLY A 210 -25.97 1.41 5.91
CA GLY A 210 -24.92 2.02 5.09
C GLY A 210 -23.55 1.97 5.77
N HIS A 211 -22.51 1.71 4.99
CA HIS A 211 -21.12 1.93 5.37
C HIS A 211 -20.45 2.80 4.31
N PHE A 212 -19.67 3.78 4.73
CA PHE A 212 -18.92 4.62 3.82
C PHE A 212 -17.50 4.86 4.31
N THR A 213 -16.62 5.12 3.35
CA THR A 213 -15.27 5.63 3.55
C THR A 213 -15.16 6.89 2.71
N VAL A 214 -14.78 8.00 3.33
CA VAL A 214 -14.61 9.30 2.67
C VAL A 214 -13.29 9.93 3.10
N PRO A 215 -12.73 10.88 2.32
CA PRO A 215 -11.55 11.61 2.74
C PRO A 215 -11.79 12.35 4.06
N THR A 216 -10.74 12.52 4.86
CA THR A 216 -10.83 13.09 6.21
C THR A 216 -11.53 14.45 6.25
N ILE A 217 -11.29 15.30 5.24
CA ILE A 217 -11.94 16.61 5.13
C ILE A 217 -13.47 16.45 4.99
N ALA A 218 -13.93 15.57 4.11
CA ALA A 218 -15.35 15.29 3.92
C ALA A 218 -15.98 14.67 5.17
N GLY A 219 -15.26 13.74 5.83
CA GLY A 219 -15.70 13.15 7.11
C GLY A 219 -15.81 14.18 8.24
N ALA A 220 -14.89 15.13 8.31
CA ALA A 220 -14.94 16.22 9.29
C ALA A 220 -16.13 17.16 9.04
N ILE A 221 -16.43 17.47 7.77
CA ILE A 221 -17.63 18.23 7.39
C ILE A 221 -18.89 17.49 7.82
N LEU A 222 -19.04 16.21 7.46
CA LEU A 222 -20.20 15.40 7.84
C LEU A 222 -20.38 15.35 9.36
N LYS A 223 -19.30 15.08 10.10
CA LYS A 223 -19.32 15.05 11.57
C LYS A 223 -19.75 16.39 12.17
N LYS A 224 -19.30 17.51 11.58
CA LYS A 224 -19.68 18.84 12.03
C LYS A 224 -21.16 19.13 11.76
N VAL A 225 -21.65 18.79 10.57
CA VAL A 225 -23.07 18.98 10.19
C VAL A 225 -23.99 18.17 11.11
N ILE A 226 -23.72 16.86 11.28
CA ILE A 226 -24.49 16.01 12.20
C ILE A 226 -24.39 16.55 13.63
N GLY A 227 -23.20 16.95 14.08
CA GLY A 227 -23.00 17.52 15.42
C GLY A 227 -23.79 18.82 15.66
N GLN A 228 -23.98 19.65 14.63
CA GLN A 228 -24.81 20.86 14.72
C GLN A 228 -26.30 20.53 14.83
N LEU A 229 -26.78 19.51 14.13
CA LEU A 229 -28.18 19.05 14.22
C LEU A 229 -28.49 18.43 15.59
N VAL A 230 -27.55 17.66 16.15
CA VAL A 230 -27.70 17.03 17.47
C VAL A 230 -27.48 18.02 18.64
N SER A 231 -26.86 19.17 18.39
CA SER A 231 -26.56 20.13 19.45
C SER A 231 -27.86 20.70 20.05
N PRO A 232 -28.04 20.66 21.39
CA PRO A 232 -29.21 21.27 22.02
C PRO A 232 -29.22 22.76 21.64
N ARG A 233 -30.24 23.19 20.90
CA ARG A 233 -30.43 24.61 20.62
C ARG A 233 -30.55 25.29 21.98
N ARG A 234 -29.55 26.09 22.35
CA ARG A 234 -29.58 26.89 23.58
C ARG A 234 -30.93 27.61 23.61
N GLY A 235 -31.79 27.22 24.54
CA GLY A 235 -33.02 27.95 24.81
C GLY A 235 -32.68 29.42 25.00
N LYS A 236 -33.47 30.31 24.39
CA LYS A 236 -33.35 31.75 24.62
C LYS A 236 -33.25 32.02 26.13
N LEU A 237 -32.41 32.97 26.55
CA LEU A 237 -32.35 33.41 27.95
C LEU A 237 -33.79 33.67 28.45
N GLY A 238 -34.26 32.87 29.42
CA GLY A 238 -35.61 32.95 29.98
C GLY A 238 -36.50 31.71 29.79
N ALA A 239 -36.05 30.68 29.09
CA ALA A 239 -36.77 29.41 28.97
C ALA A 239 -36.80 28.64 30.32
N SER A 240 -38.00 28.27 30.80
CA SER A 240 -38.15 27.52 32.06
C SER A 240 -37.58 26.09 31.93
N LEU A 241 -37.30 25.44 33.07
CA LEU A 241 -36.82 24.05 33.17
C LEU A 241 -37.69 23.00 32.43
N ALA A 242 -38.89 23.37 31.96
CA ALA A 242 -39.75 22.55 31.11
C ALA A 242 -39.40 22.62 29.61
N GLN A 243 -38.53 23.56 29.18
CA GLN A 243 -38.05 23.73 27.81
C GLN A 243 -36.60 23.24 27.63
N THR A 244 -35.90 22.95 28.72
CA THR A 244 -34.69 22.14 28.68
C THR A 244 -35.13 20.69 28.56
N GLY A 245 -34.92 20.09 27.39
CA GLY A 245 -35.24 18.68 27.15
C GLY A 245 -34.70 17.76 28.26
N PRO A 246 -35.23 16.53 28.36
CA PRO A 246 -35.14 15.71 29.55
C PRO A 246 -33.71 15.59 30.08
N THR A 247 -33.49 16.11 31.28
CA THR A 247 -32.28 15.88 32.09
C THR A 247 -32.48 14.59 32.89
N GLY A 248 -32.02 13.48 32.33
CA GLY A 248 -31.89 12.20 33.04
C GLY A 248 -32.41 11.00 32.25
N ASP A 249 -31.51 10.36 31.51
CA ASP A 249 -31.35 8.92 31.25
C ASP A 249 -30.35 8.80 30.09
N ALA A 250 -29.51 7.76 30.10
CA ALA A 250 -28.34 7.61 29.23
C ALA A 250 -28.67 8.00 27.78
N VAL A 251 -28.22 9.20 27.36
CA VAL A 251 -28.49 9.71 26.01
C VAL A 251 -27.81 8.74 25.06
N ASP A 252 -28.60 7.95 24.33
CA ASP A 252 -28.09 7.16 23.22
C ASP A 252 -27.71 8.13 22.10
N TRP A 253 -26.45 8.55 22.20
CA TRP A 253 -25.87 9.52 21.30
C TRP A 253 -25.79 8.96 19.88
N ALA A 254 -25.69 7.64 19.71
CA ALA A 254 -25.71 6.99 18.40
C ALA A 254 -27.11 7.08 17.78
N HIS A 255 -28.16 6.84 18.56
CA HIS A 255 -29.55 6.99 18.08
C HIS A 255 -29.84 8.44 17.64
N ARG A 256 -29.49 9.44 18.46
CA ARG A 256 -29.68 10.86 18.08
C ARG A 256 -28.88 11.27 16.85
N GLN A 257 -27.66 10.76 16.70
CA GLN A 257 -26.90 10.96 15.47
C GLN A 257 -27.55 10.32 14.25
N GLY A 258 -28.18 9.15 14.42
CA GLY A 258 -28.96 8.49 13.37
C GLY A 258 -30.19 9.29 12.95
N GLU A 259 -30.94 9.85 13.89
CA GLU A 259 -32.07 10.76 13.59
C GLU A 259 -31.60 12.02 12.87
N ALA A 260 -30.53 12.67 13.36
CA ALA A 260 -29.94 13.84 12.71
C ALA A 260 -29.38 13.53 11.32
N PHE A 261 -28.82 12.35 11.11
CA PHE A 261 -28.39 11.89 9.79
C PHE A 261 -29.60 11.67 8.87
N THR A 262 -30.73 11.20 9.39
CA THR A 262 -31.98 11.05 8.63
C THR A 262 -32.55 12.41 8.23
N GLU A 263 -32.56 13.39 9.16
CA GLU A 263 -32.95 14.78 8.88
C GLU A 263 -32.05 15.41 7.80
N LEU A 264 -30.75 15.13 7.81
CA LEU A 264 -29.80 15.64 6.80
C LEU A 264 -30.09 15.11 5.38
N LEU A 265 -30.72 13.94 5.25
CA LEU A 265 -31.04 13.31 3.97
C LEU A 265 -32.41 13.73 3.40
N GLN A 266 -33.20 14.50 4.15
CA GLN A 266 -34.51 15.03 3.76
C GLN A 266 -34.42 16.49 3.30
#